data_AF-A0A9E5K7K9-F1
#
_entry.id   AF-A0A9E5K7K9-F1
#
_cell.length_a   1.000
_cell.length_b   1.000
_cell.length_c   1.000
_cell.angle_alpha   90.00
_cell.angle_beta   90.00
_cell.angle_gamma   90.00
#
_symmetry.space_group_name_H-M   'P 1'
#
loop_
_entity.id
_entity.type
_entity.pdbx_description
1 polymer ?
#
loop_
_entity_poly.entity_id
_entity_poly.type
_entity_poly.pdbx_seq_one_letter_code
_entity_poly.pdbx_strand_id
1 'polypeptide(L)' 'MKKYARQLKEYDKIEFDSKAIISGMKRLQGARRKPTSIALEEELIKELKKMADKKGVPYQVLMRLLIADGLKRLKAA' A
#
# COMPACT_ATOMS: atom_id res chain seq x y z
N MET A 1 32.79 -5.67 18.18
CA MET A 1 31.51 -6.07 18.80
C MET A 1 30.37 -5.24 18.23
N LYS A 2 29.36 -5.85 17.59
CA LYS A 2 28.16 -5.13 17.15
C LYS A 2 27.34 -4.74 18.39
N LYS A 3 27.22 -3.44 18.67
CA LYS A 3 26.39 -2.91 19.76
C LYS A 3 24.93 -2.93 19.30
N TYR A 4 24.15 -3.90 19.76
CA TYR A 4 22.71 -3.91 19.55
C TYR A 4 22.06 -3.14 20.70
N ALA A 5 21.59 -1.92 20.43
CA ALA A 5 20.71 -1.22 21.37
C ALA A 5 19.33 -1.87 21.29
N ARG A 6 18.93 -2.62 22.32
CA ARG A 6 17.63 -3.34 22.34
C ARG A 6 16.43 -2.37 22.40
N GLN A 7 16.61 -1.20 23.00
CA GLN A 7 15.61 -0.13 23.09
C GLN A 7 16.31 1.17 23.49
N LEU A 8 16.01 2.28 22.81
CA LEU A 8 16.47 3.62 23.21
C LEU A 8 15.47 4.21 24.19
N LYS A 9 15.95 4.77 25.31
CA LYS A 9 15.12 5.41 26.35
C LYS A 9 14.28 6.60 25.83
N GLU A 10 14.63 7.12 24.67
CA GLU A 10 13.89 8.19 23.99
C GLU A 10 12.50 7.72 23.54
N TYR A 11 12.32 6.44 23.24
CA TYR A 11 11.01 5.88 22.86
C TYR A 11 10.02 5.82 24.02
N ASP A 12 10.50 5.80 25.28
CA ASP A 12 9.64 5.78 26.46
C ASP A 12 8.95 7.15 26.71
N LYS A 13 9.43 8.21 26.05
CA LYS A 13 8.88 9.57 26.18
C LYS A 13 7.84 9.91 25.11
N ILE A 14 7.57 8.99 24.19
CA ILE A 14 6.63 9.22 23.10
C ILE A 14 5.26 8.70 23.54
N GLU A 15 4.34 9.62 23.83
CA GLU A 15 2.94 9.27 24.05
C GLU A 15 2.25 9.06 22.70
N PHE A 16 1.87 7.81 22.43
CA PHE A 16 1.06 7.48 21.26
C PHE A 16 -0.41 7.53 21.65
N ASP A 17 -1.20 8.35 20.94
CA ASP A 17 -2.66 8.24 20.99
C ASP A 17 -3.11 6.97 20.28
N SER A 18 -2.99 5.88 21.02
CA SER A 18 -3.27 4.53 20.55
C SER A 18 -4.74 4.40 20.16
N LYS A 19 -5.64 5.14 20.83
CA LYS A 19 -7.07 5.15 20.52
C LYS A 19 -7.32 5.81 19.17
N ALA A 20 -6.73 6.98 18.90
CA ALA A 20 -6.85 7.64 17.60
C ALA A 20 -6.26 6.77 16.48
N ILE A 21 -5.07 6.19 16.68
CA ILE A 21 -4.41 5.32 15.70
C ILE A 21 -5.29 4.11 15.37
N ILE A 22 -5.76 3.39 16.38
CA ILE A 22 -6.62 2.21 16.21
C ILE A 22 -7.96 2.60 15.57
N SER A 23 -8.53 3.74 15.92
CA SER A 23 -9.79 4.22 15.33
C SER A 23 -9.65 4.56 13.84
N GLY A 24 -8.53 5.17 13.44
CA GLY A 24 -8.20 5.44 12.05
C GLY A 24 -8.01 4.16 11.25
N MET A 25 -7.29 3.17 11.83
CA MET A 25 -7.11 1.86 11.20
C MET A 25 -8.44 1.10 11.05
N LYS A 26 -9.32 1.15 12.06
CA LYS A 26 -10.63 0.49 12.03
C LYS A 26 -11.55 1.02 10.93
N ARG A 27 -11.53 2.34 10.64
CA ARG A 27 -12.29 2.91 9.50
C ARG A 27 -11.92 2.25 8.17
N LEU A 28 -10.66 1.86 8.01
CA LEU A 28 -10.14 1.24 6.79
C LEU A 28 -10.30 -0.30 6.78
N GLN A 29 -10.45 -0.94 7.95
CA GLN A 29 -10.57 -2.40 8.07
C GLN A 29 -11.93 -2.96 7.61
N GLY A 30 -13.00 -2.18 7.62
CA GLY A 30 -14.36 -2.64 7.27
C GLY A 30 -14.69 -2.64 5.78
N ALA A 31 -13.88 -1.97 4.95
CA ALA A 31 -14.09 -1.96 3.51
C ALA A 31 -13.66 -3.31 2.92
N ARG A 32 -14.63 -4.21 2.76
CA ARG A 32 -14.41 -5.53 2.16
C ARG A 32 -13.71 -5.33 0.82
N ARG A 33 -12.48 -5.85 0.69
CA ARG A 33 -11.74 -5.84 -0.57
C ARG A 33 -12.63 -6.56 -1.59
N LYS A 34 -13.13 -5.85 -2.59
CA LYS A 34 -13.89 -6.47 -3.67
C LYS A 34 -12.87 -7.18 -4.58
N PRO A 35 -12.81 -8.53 -4.58
CA PRO A 35 -11.93 -9.21 -5.52
C PRO A 35 -12.39 -8.84 -6.93
N THR A 36 -11.45 -8.38 -7.75
CA THR A 36 -11.69 -8.08 -9.16
C THR A 36 -10.80 -8.99 -9.96
N SER A 37 -11.40 -9.87 -10.75
CA SER A 37 -10.67 -10.72 -11.69
C SER A 37 -10.51 -9.95 -12.99
N ILE A 38 -9.26 -9.76 -13.42
CA ILE A 38 -8.93 -9.14 -14.71
C ILE A 38 -8.08 -10.15 -15.45
N ALA A 39 -8.54 -10.58 -16.63
CA ALA A 39 -7.75 -11.41 -17.52
C ALA A 39 -6.70 -10.51 -18.19
N LEU A 40 -5.43 -10.82 -17.98
CA LEU A 40 -4.29 -10.14 -18.59
C LEU A 40 -3.37 -11.20 -19.16
N GLU A 41 -2.70 -10.86 -20.26
CA GLU A 41 -1.66 -11.69 -20.83
C GLU A 41 -0.48 -11.86 -19.86
N GLU A 42 0.19 -13.00 -19.91
CA GLU A 42 1.26 -13.33 -18.97
C GLU A 42 2.44 -12.34 -19.05
N GLU A 43 2.83 -11.94 -20.26
CA GLU A 43 3.93 -11.00 -20.46
C GLU A 43 3.61 -9.62 -19.88
N LEU A 44 2.36 -9.16 -20.04
CA LEU A 44 1.92 -7.91 -19.42
C LEU A 44 1.97 -7.98 -17.89
N ILE A 45 1.58 -9.12 -17.29
CA ILE A 45 1.68 -9.33 -15.85
C ILE A 45 3.15 -9.26 -15.38
N LYS A 46 4.08 -9.84 -16.14
CA LYS A 46 5.53 -9.78 -15.83
C LYS A 46 6.04 -8.35 -15.85
N GLU A 47 5.68 -7.57 -16.86
CA GLU A 47 6.09 -6.16 -16.95
C GLU A 47 5.52 -5.32 -15.81
N LEU A 48 4.23 -5.48 -15.49
CA LEU A 48 3.59 -4.74 -14.40
C LEU A 48 4.23 -5.06 -13.05
N LYS A 49 4.59 -6.32 -12.79
CA LYS A 49 5.34 -6.70 -11.58
C LYS A 49 6.71 -6.04 -11.52
N LYS A 50 7.49 -6.10 -12.60
CA LYS A 50 8.80 -5.42 -12.68
C LYS A 50 8.69 -3.92 -12.42
N MET A 51 7.65 -3.27 -12.96
CA MET A 51 7.41 -1.84 -12.71
C MET A 51 7.04 -1.55 -11.25
N ALA A 52 6.24 -2.42 -10.63
CA ALA A 52 5.85 -2.29 -9.23
C ALA A 52 7.08 -2.42 -8.31
N ASP A 53 7.93 -3.42 -8.58
CA ASP A 53 9.18 -3.64 -7.86
C ASP A 53 10.13 -2.44 -7.99
N LYS A 54 10.31 -1.92 -9.20
CA LYS A 54 11.13 -0.71 -9.45
C LYS A 54 10.63 0.52 -8.68
N LYS A 55 9.31 0.59 -8.45
CA LYS A 55 8.67 1.69 -7.69
C LYS A 55 8.60 1.40 -6.18
N GLY A 56 9.02 0.22 -5.73
CA GLY A 56 8.93 -0.18 -4.33
C GLY A 56 7.50 -0.32 -3.82
N VAL A 57 6.54 -0.62 -4.69
CA VAL A 57 5.12 -0.78 -4.32
C VAL A 57 4.59 -2.17 -4.69
N PRO A 58 3.60 -2.72 -3.97
CA PRO A 58 2.97 -3.97 -4.37
C PRO A 58 2.27 -3.84 -5.73
N TYR A 59 2.35 -4.88 -6.56
CA TYR A 59 1.67 -4.95 -7.86
C TYR A 59 0.17 -4.60 -7.77
N GLN A 60 -0.54 -5.08 -6.74
CA GLN A 60 -1.97 -4.76 -6.56
C GLN A 60 -2.22 -3.27 -6.30
N VAL A 61 -1.27 -2.57 -5.67
CA VAL A 61 -1.35 -1.12 -5.43
C VAL A 61 -1.12 -0.38 -6.74
N LEU A 62 -0.09 -0.77 -7.51
CA LEU A 62 0.17 -0.20 -8.83
C LEU A 62 -1.05 -0.32 -9.74
N MET A 63 -1.66 -1.51 -9.81
CA MET A 63 -2.86 -1.75 -10.62
C MET A 63 -4.01 -0.82 -10.26
N ARG A 64 -4.28 -0.61 -8.96
CA ARG A 64 -5.35 0.30 -8.53
C ARG A 64 -5.09 1.73 -8.94
N LEU A 65 -3.83 2.18 -8.85
CA LEU A 65 -3.44 3.52 -9.27
C LEU A 65 -3.63 3.71 -10.78
N LEU A 66 -3.19 2.74 -11.59
CA LEU A 66 -3.35 2.78 -13.04
C LEU A 66 -4.83 2.82 -13.46
N ILE A 67 -5.67 1.97 -12.86
CA ILE A 67 -7.12 1.95 -13.15
C ILE A 67 -7.77 3.28 -12.76
N ALA A 68 -7.45 3.81 -11.57
CA ALA A 68 -8.01 5.08 -11.11
C ALA A 68 -7.55 6.28 -11.98
N ASP A 69 -6.28 6.31 -12.37
CA ASP A 69 -5.74 7.35 -13.26
C ASP A 69 -6.34 7.26 -14.67
N GLY A 70 -6.42 6.05 -15.23
CA GLY A 70 -7.06 5.82 -16.52
C GLY A 70 -8.51 6.30 -16.55
N LEU A 71 -9.29 6.00 -15.51
CA LEU A 71 -10.67 6.48 -15.40
C LEU A 71 -10.75 8.02 -15.32
N LYS A 72 -9.84 8.66 -14.57
CA LYS A 72 -9.79 10.13 -14.50
C LYS A 72 -9.51 10.75 -15.87
N ARG A 73 -8.53 10.22 -16.60
CA ARG A 73 -8.19 10.69 -17.95
C ARG A 73 -9.37 10.53 -18.91
N LEU A 74 -10.06 9.40 -18.87
CA LEU A 74 -11.25 9.16 -19.70
C LEU A 74 -12.41 10.11 -19.38
N LYS A 75 -12.55 10.58 -18.14
CA LYS A 75 -13.57 11.58 -17.77
C LYS A 75 -13.20 13.01 -18.14
N ALA A 76 -11.92 13.27 -18.37
CA ALA A 76 -11.40 14.59 -18.71
C ALA A 76 -11.24 14.79 -20.22
N ALA A 77 -11.37 13.73 -21.01
CA ALA A 77 -11.44 13.73 -22.46
C ALA A 77 -12.90 13.89 -22.92
#